data_AF-A0A4Q4MZX4-F1
#
_entry.id   AF-A0A4Q4MZX4-F1
#
_cell.length_a   1.000
_cell.length_b   1.000
_cell.length_c   1.000
_cell.angle_alpha   90.00
_cell.angle_beta   90.00
_cell.angle_gamma   90.00
#
_symmetry.space_group_name_H-M   'P 1'
#
loop_
_entity.id
_entity.type
_entity.pdbx_description
1 polymer ?
#
loop_
_entity_poly.entity_id
_entity_poly.type
_entity_poly.pdbx_seq_one_letter_code
_entity_poly.pdbx_strand_id
1 'polypeptide(L)'
;MVTAITVRVASSLTLAAHDRYQAEGQLHLLPYHQRRAEQDLDAISAFFTQYPDFPYDLKRSVAEEFYRMCDFFAWDKDCEERKQARRIFNDALVIRFNGLYGTDVADIENWHKLCVALYIEPLPDTIPHCKKV
;
A
#
# COMPACT_ATOMS: atom_id res chain seq x y z
N MET A 1 37.66 -48.88 25.14
CA MET A 1 36.88 -47.98 26.02
C MET A 1 37.60 -46.65 26.09
N VAL A 2 36.85 -45.54 26.28
CA VAL A 2 37.27 -44.12 26.48
C VAL A 2 37.98 -43.43 25.27
N THR A 3 37.72 -42.20 24.79
CA THR A 3 36.75 -41.09 25.06
C THR A 3 36.77 -40.14 23.84
N ALA A 4 35.72 -39.33 23.68
CA ALA A 4 35.54 -38.25 22.70
C ALA A 4 36.43 -37.00 22.91
N ILE A 5 36.41 -36.08 21.91
CA ILE A 5 36.29 -34.57 21.97
C ILE A 5 37.07 -33.92 20.80
N THR A 6 36.38 -33.47 19.73
CA THR A 6 36.03 -32.05 19.36
C THR A 6 37.14 -31.44 18.46
N VAL A 7 36.96 -30.63 17.41
CA VAL A 7 35.92 -29.67 16.99
C VAL A 7 35.95 -29.60 15.46
N ARG A 8 34.80 -29.72 14.78
CA ARG A 8 34.64 -29.23 13.40
C ARG A 8 34.34 -27.73 13.47
N VAL A 9 35.37 -26.89 13.33
CA VAL A 9 35.15 -25.48 12.97
C VAL A 9 35.24 -25.40 11.45
N ALA A 10 34.11 -25.10 10.81
CA ALA A 10 33.96 -24.46 9.50
C ALA A 10 32.75 -25.04 8.74
N SER A 11 31.52 -24.82 9.23
CA SER A 11 30.31 -25.00 8.39
C SER A 11 29.07 -24.23 8.88
N SER A 12 29.23 -23.21 9.73
CA SER A 12 28.10 -22.39 10.17
C SER A 12 28.00 -21.05 9.42
N LEU A 13 29.06 -20.62 8.74
CA LEU A 13 29.07 -19.33 8.02
C LEU A 13 28.43 -19.42 6.62
N THR A 14 28.39 -20.60 6.02
CA THR A 14 27.80 -20.80 4.68
C THR A 14 26.30 -21.03 4.70
N LEU A 15 25.74 -21.64 5.76
CA LEU A 15 24.30 -21.88 5.87
C LEU A 15 23.54 -20.56 6.12
N ALA A 16 24.09 -19.69 6.97
CA ALA A 16 23.51 -18.36 7.22
C ALA A 16 23.60 -17.42 6.01
N ALA A 17 24.59 -17.60 5.13
CA ALA A 17 24.72 -16.82 3.91
C ALA A 17 23.74 -17.29 2.83
N HIS A 18 23.45 -18.59 2.74
CA HIS A 18 22.52 -19.14 1.76
C HIS A 18 21.06 -18.81 2.10
N ASP A 19 20.66 -18.93 3.38
CA ASP A 19 19.31 -18.54 3.82
C ASP A 19 19.06 -17.03 3.64
N ARG A 20 20.08 -16.19 3.83
CA ARG A 20 19.99 -14.75 3.53
C ARG A 20 19.86 -14.46 2.04
N TYR A 21 20.59 -15.20 1.19
CA TYR A 21 20.50 -15.05 -0.26
C TYR A 21 19.13 -15.48 -0.82
N GLN A 22 18.52 -16.49 -0.21
CA GLN A 22 17.20 -16.98 -0.60
C GLN A 22 16.06 -16.08 -0.10
N ALA A 23 16.22 -15.43 1.05
CA ALA A 23 15.29 -14.40 1.53
C ALA A 23 15.37 -13.08 0.72
N GLU A 24 16.57 -12.65 0.32
CA GLU A 24 16.76 -11.42 -0.47
C GLU A 24 16.27 -11.56 -1.92
N GLY A 25 16.41 -12.74 -2.53
CA GLY A 25 15.88 -13.02 -3.86
C GLY A 25 14.36 -13.10 -3.93
N GLN A 26 13.72 -13.54 -2.85
CA GLN A 26 12.25 -13.67 -2.77
C GLN A 26 11.57 -12.33 -2.43
N LEU A 27 12.30 -11.38 -1.86
CA LEU A 27 11.85 -10.03 -1.57
C LEU A 27 11.79 -9.13 -2.82
N HIS A 28 12.52 -9.48 -3.89
CA HIS A 28 12.57 -8.72 -5.15
C HIS A 28 11.42 -9.08 -6.12
N LEU A 29 10.67 -10.15 -5.84
CA LEU A 29 9.50 -10.57 -6.63
C LEU A 29 8.17 -10.38 -5.89
N LEU A 30 8.19 -9.89 -4.64
CA LEU A 30 6.97 -9.30 -4.10
C LEU A 30 6.67 -8.07 -4.96
N PRO A 31 5.46 -7.96 -5.51
CA PRO A 31 5.14 -6.85 -6.38
C PRO A 31 5.45 -5.54 -5.65
N TYR A 32 6.09 -4.60 -6.35
CA TYR A 32 6.59 -3.32 -5.79
C TYR A 32 5.54 -2.56 -4.96
N HIS A 33 4.26 -2.85 -5.20
CA HIS A 33 3.10 -2.35 -4.46
C HIS A 33 2.98 -2.89 -3.03
N GLN A 34 3.42 -4.12 -2.73
CA GLN A 34 3.18 -4.75 -1.41
C GLN A 34 3.95 -4.04 -0.27
N ARG A 35 5.19 -3.63 -0.52
CA ARG A 35 6.06 -3.01 0.51
C ARG A 35 5.79 -1.52 0.75
N ARG A 36 5.22 -0.82 -0.24
CA ARG A 36 4.85 0.60 -0.15
C ARG A 36 3.35 0.79 0.18
N ALA A 37 2.53 -0.25 -0.01
CA ALA A 37 1.15 -0.29 0.49
C ALA A 37 1.08 -0.34 2.02
N GLU A 38 2.03 -1.00 2.69
CA GLU A 38 2.07 -1.09 4.15
C GLU A 38 2.61 0.17 4.85
N GLN A 39 3.40 1.00 4.17
CA GLN A 39 4.05 2.18 4.78
C GLN A 39 3.47 3.54 4.37
N ASP A 40 2.70 3.63 3.28
CA ASP A 40 2.18 4.91 2.77
C ASP A 40 0.65 5.07 2.94
N LEU A 41 0.04 4.36 3.90
CA LEU A 41 -1.35 4.59 4.34
C LEU A 41 -1.53 5.90 5.12
N ASP A 42 -0.51 6.76 5.19
CA ASP A 42 -0.41 7.85 6.15
C ASP A 42 -1.58 8.84 6.07
N ALA A 43 -1.90 9.38 4.89
CA ALA A 43 -3.00 10.36 4.77
C ALA A 43 -4.38 9.77 5.12
N ILE A 44 -4.66 8.52 4.71
CA ILE A 44 -5.95 7.86 4.99
C ILE A 44 -6.01 7.42 6.46
N SER A 45 -4.92 6.89 7.01
CA SER A 45 -4.83 6.51 8.43
C SER A 45 -4.91 7.74 9.34
N ALA A 46 -4.29 8.86 8.93
CA ALA A 46 -4.40 10.15 9.61
C ALA A 46 -5.84 10.68 9.60
N PHE A 47 -6.61 10.44 8.53
CA PHE A 47 -8.04 10.71 8.54
C PHE A 47 -8.76 9.90 9.63
N PHE A 48 -8.62 8.57 9.65
CA PHE A 48 -9.30 7.74 10.64
C PHE A 48 -8.83 7.99 12.09
N THR A 49 -7.59 8.44 12.28
CA THR A 49 -7.03 8.80 13.61
C THR A 49 -7.75 10.00 14.24
N GLN A 50 -8.44 10.83 13.45
CA GLN A 50 -9.28 11.91 13.97
C GLN A 50 -10.54 11.40 14.69
N TYR A 51 -10.84 10.11 14.58
CA TYR A 51 -12.01 9.44 15.16
C TYR A 51 -11.57 8.28 16.06
N PRO A 52 -10.95 8.56 17.22
CA PRO A 52 -10.32 7.53 18.06
C PRO A 52 -11.29 6.48 18.61
N ASP A 53 -12.58 6.80 18.70
CA ASP A 53 -13.63 5.87 19.15
C ASP A 53 -14.00 4.84 18.07
N PHE A 54 -13.70 5.12 16.79
CA PHE A 54 -14.00 4.21 15.69
C PHE A 54 -12.88 3.17 15.51
N PRO A 55 -13.16 1.86 15.61
CA PRO A 55 -12.18 0.81 15.43
C PRO A 55 -11.90 0.57 13.94
N TYR A 56 -11.03 1.40 13.37
CA TYR A 56 -10.57 1.30 11.99
C TYR A 56 -9.83 -0.02 11.71
N ASP A 57 -10.26 -0.74 10.69
CA ASP A 57 -9.69 -2.02 10.26
C ASP A 57 -8.96 -1.88 8.93
N LEU A 58 -7.63 -1.91 9.00
CA LEU A 58 -6.72 -1.82 7.85
C LEU A 58 -6.86 -2.97 6.83
N LYS A 59 -7.53 -4.07 7.19
CA LYS A 59 -7.73 -5.23 6.30
C LYS A 59 -8.94 -5.07 5.38
N ARG A 60 -9.78 -4.07 5.63
CA ARG A 60 -10.97 -3.76 4.82
C ARG A 60 -10.65 -2.67 3.81
N SER A 61 -11.49 -2.54 2.79
CA SER A 61 -11.31 -1.43 1.86
C SER A 61 -11.58 -0.09 2.57
N VAL A 62 -10.81 0.93 2.23
CA VAL A 62 -10.91 2.26 2.85
C VAL A 62 -12.30 2.90 2.65
N ALA A 63 -12.96 2.58 1.52
CA ALA A 63 -14.31 3.07 1.24
C ALA A 63 -15.34 2.41 2.16
N GLU A 64 -15.26 1.09 2.35
CA GLU A 64 -16.12 0.36 3.31
C GLU A 64 -15.91 0.87 4.73
N GLU A 65 -14.66 1.13 5.14
CA GLU A 65 -14.36 1.68 6.45
C GLU A 65 -14.97 3.07 6.67
N PHE A 66 -14.97 3.93 5.65
CA PHE A 66 -15.65 5.22 5.74
C PHE A 66 -17.16 5.06 5.98
N TYR A 67 -17.82 4.13 5.28
CA TYR A 67 -19.26 3.90 5.47
C TYR A 67 -19.55 3.27 6.83
N ARG A 68 -18.75 2.29 7.28
CA ARG A 68 -18.81 1.74 8.63
C ARG A 68 -18.66 2.82 9.70
N MET A 69 -17.76 3.78 9.49
CA MET A 69 -17.57 4.90 10.41
C MET A 69 -18.81 5.79 10.46
N CYS A 70 -19.43 6.09 9.31
CA CYS A 70 -20.69 6.83 9.28
C CYS A 70 -21.80 6.12 10.07
N ASP A 71 -21.92 4.80 9.90
CA ASP A 71 -22.92 4.00 10.60
C ASP A 71 -22.62 3.94 12.11
N PHE A 72 -21.34 3.82 12.50
CA PHE A 72 -20.89 3.80 13.89
C PHE A 72 -21.26 5.08 14.65
N PHE A 73 -21.10 6.24 14.02
CA PHE A 73 -21.50 7.53 14.60
C PHE A 73 -22.96 7.92 14.33
N ALA A 74 -23.75 7.02 13.73
CA ALA A 74 -25.13 7.27 13.34
C ALA A 74 -25.31 8.54 12.47
N TRP A 75 -24.37 8.78 11.56
CA TRP A 75 -24.40 9.93 10.67
C TRP A 75 -25.25 9.68 9.42
N ASP A 76 -26.40 10.35 9.40
CA ASP A 76 -27.28 10.39 8.23
C ASP A 76 -26.58 11.02 7.02
N LYS A 77 -27.09 10.70 5.82
CA LYS A 77 -26.50 11.15 4.54
C LYS A 77 -26.36 12.67 4.43
N ASP A 78 -27.31 13.39 5.02
CA ASP A 78 -27.44 14.83 4.88
C ASP A 78 -26.88 15.63 6.06
N CYS A 79 -26.36 14.97 7.10
CA CYS A 79 -25.76 15.68 8.22
C CYS A 79 -24.43 16.33 7.84
N GLU A 80 -24.12 17.46 8.48
CA GLU A 80 -22.94 18.25 8.15
C GLU A 80 -21.65 17.54 8.58
N GLU A 81 -21.70 16.72 9.63
CA GLU A 81 -20.59 15.89 10.10
C GLU A 81 -20.15 14.91 9.02
N ARG A 82 -21.08 14.19 8.40
CA ARG A 82 -20.77 13.27 7.31
C ARG A 82 -20.25 13.99 6.08
N LYS A 83 -20.83 15.15 5.72
CA LYS A 83 -20.36 15.93 4.58
C LYS A 83 -18.94 16.43 4.80
N GLN A 84 -18.63 16.92 6.00
CA GLN A 84 -17.29 17.36 6.37
C GLN A 84 -16.30 16.19 6.38
N ALA A 85 -16.65 15.08 7.03
CA ALA A 85 -15.82 13.87 7.04
C ALA A 85 -15.56 13.36 5.61
N ARG A 86 -16.57 13.39 4.73
CA ARG A 86 -16.44 13.00 3.32
C ARG A 86 -15.45 13.90 2.58
N ARG A 87 -15.47 15.21 2.80
CA ARG A 87 -14.51 16.15 2.19
C ARG A 87 -13.08 15.79 2.58
N ILE A 88 -12.81 15.68 3.88
CA ILE A 88 -11.46 15.35 4.39
C ILE A 88 -11.01 13.97 3.91
N PHE A 89 -11.91 12.99 3.91
CA PHE A 89 -11.62 11.66 3.40
C PHE A 89 -11.25 11.67 1.91
N ASN A 90 -11.98 12.43 1.09
CA ASN A 90 -11.66 12.58 -0.33
C ASN A 90 -10.30 13.27 -0.52
N ASP A 91 -9.96 14.27 0.29
CA ASP A 91 -8.63 14.91 0.23
C ASP A 91 -7.52 13.90 0.56
N ALA A 92 -7.71 13.05 1.57
CA ALA A 92 -6.78 11.98 1.90
C ALA A 92 -6.62 10.97 0.75
N LEU A 93 -7.72 10.61 0.07
CA LEU A 93 -7.67 9.76 -1.12
C LEU A 93 -6.88 10.42 -2.26
N VAL A 94 -7.07 11.72 -2.50
CA VAL A 94 -6.33 12.47 -3.53
C VAL A 94 -4.83 12.52 -3.20
N ILE A 95 -4.47 12.81 -1.95
CA ILE A 95 -3.07 12.80 -1.50
C ILE A 95 -2.44 11.43 -1.75
N ARG A 96 -3.14 10.36 -1.37
CA ARG A 96 -2.68 8.98 -1.60
C ARG A 96 -2.53 8.67 -3.08
N PHE A 97 -3.53 9.01 -3.90
CA PHE A 97 -3.54 8.80 -5.34
C PHE A 97 -2.35 9.50 -6.01
N ASN A 98 -2.15 10.78 -5.68
CA ASN A 98 -1.05 11.58 -6.20
C ASN A 98 0.32 11.04 -5.76
N GLY A 99 0.44 10.52 -4.55
CA GLY A 99 1.67 9.87 -4.08
C GLY A 99 2.02 8.58 -4.83
N LEU A 100 1.00 7.83 -5.28
CA LEU A 100 1.19 6.59 -6.03
C LEU A 100 1.48 6.85 -7.52
N TYR A 101 0.71 7.75 -8.15
CA TYR A 101 0.71 7.90 -9.60
C TYR A 101 1.38 9.18 -10.09
N GLY A 102 1.71 10.11 -9.19
CA GLY A 102 2.23 11.43 -9.53
C GLY A 102 1.13 12.46 -9.79
N THR A 103 1.51 13.74 -9.84
CA THR A 103 0.60 14.87 -10.05
C THR A 103 0.72 15.48 -11.44
N ASP A 104 1.81 15.24 -12.15
CA ASP A 104 2.03 15.81 -13.47
C ASP A 104 1.32 14.97 -14.54
N VAL A 105 0.26 15.55 -15.11
CA VAL A 105 -0.56 14.95 -16.16
C VAL A 105 0.08 14.99 -17.55
N ALA A 106 1.19 15.73 -17.71
CA ALA A 106 1.98 15.78 -18.93
C ALA A 106 3.14 14.76 -18.92
N ASP A 107 3.32 14.03 -17.82
CA ASP A 107 4.33 12.98 -17.67
C ASP A 107 3.73 11.61 -18.01
N ILE A 108 4.19 10.99 -19.11
CA ILE A 108 3.70 9.68 -19.55
C ILE A 108 4.03 8.56 -18.55
N GLU A 109 5.12 8.68 -17.79
CA GLU A 109 5.49 7.69 -16.78
C GLU A 109 4.48 7.65 -15.63
N ASN A 110 3.90 8.80 -15.28
CA ASN A 110 2.80 8.87 -14.31
C ASN A 110 1.54 8.14 -14.81
N TRP A 111 1.22 8.28 -16.10
CA TRP A 111 0.13 7.52 -16.72
C TRP A 111 0.41 6.02 -16.80
N HIS A 112 1.65 5.63 -17.11
CA HIS A 112 2.04 4.22 -17.14
C HIS A 112 1.93 3.57 -15.77
N LYS A 113 2.29 4.25 -14.67
CA LYS A 113 2.05 3.73 -13.31
C LYS A 113 0.58 3.36 -13.10
N LEU A 114 -0.34 4.21 -13.56
CA LEU A 114 -1.78 3.94 -13.48
C LEU A 114 -2.19 2.77 -14.39
N CYS A 115 -1.69 2.74 -15.63
CA CYS A 115 -1.99 1.67 -16.58
C CYS A 115 -1.54 0.30 -16.06
N VAL A 116 -0.34 0.21 -15.48
CA VAL A 116 0.18 -1.01 -14.85
C VAL A 116 -0.69 -1.43 -13.67
N ALA A 117 -1.12 -0.49 -12.82
CA ALA A 117 -2.00 -0.79 -11.69
C ALA A 117 -3.38 -1.33 -12.13
N LEU A 118 -3.81 -0.98 -13.33
CA LEU A 118 -5.06 -1.45 -13.97
C LEU A 118 -4.84 -2.67 -14.89
N TYR A 119 -3.64 -3.25 -14.92
CA TYR A 119 -3.28 -4.38 -15.78
C TYR A 119 -3.52 -4.12 -17.29
N ILE A 120 -3.32 -2.87 -17.74
CA ILE A 120 -3.43 -2.50 -19.15
C ILE A 120 -2.15 -2.91 -19.88
N GLU A 121 -2.29 -3.81 -20.85
CA GLU A 121 -1.21 -4.23 -21.76
C GLU A 121 -1.71 -4.32 -23.22
N PRO A 122 -0.92 -3.87 -24.22
CA PRO A 122 0.36 -3.18 -24.08
C PRO A 122 0.21 -1.77 -23.52
N LEU A 123 1.26 -1.24 -22.89
CA LEU A 123 1.25 0.14 -22.39
C LEU A 123 1.05 1.12 -23.55
N PRO A 124 0.12 2.08 -23.45
CA PRO A 124 -0.08 3.06 -24.49
C PRO A 124 1.17 3.94 -24.69
N ASP A 125 1.51 4.23 -25.94
CA ASP A 125 2.69 4.99 -26.33
C ASP A 125 2.53 6.52 -26.20
N THR A 126 1.31 6.99 -25.95
CA THR A 126 1.01 8.41 -25.81
C THR A 126 0.01 8.70 -24.69
N ILE A 127 0.09 9.90 -24.11
CA ILE A 127 -0.83 10.39 -23.09
C ILE A 127 -2.29 10.42 -23.57
N PRO A 128 -2.61 10.89 -24.80
CA PRO A 128 -3.98 10.79 -25.31
C PRO A 128 -4.52 9.37 -25.37
N HIS A 129 -3.68 8.36 -25.63
CA HIS A 129 -4.12 6.96 -25.56
C HIS A 129 -4.35 6.52 -24.12
N CYS A 130 -3.46 6.88 -23.18
CA CYS A 130 -3.64 6.58 -21.75
C CYS A 130 -4.98 7.12 -21.20
N LYS A 131 -5.42 8.30 -21.65
CA LYS A 131 -6.67 8.93 -21.20
C LYS A 131 -7.95 8.30 -21.77
N LYS A 132 -7.85 7.47 -22.81
CA LYS A 132 -8.99 6.86 -23.50
C LYS A 132 -9.31 5.44 -23.01
N VAL A 133 -8.38 4.83 -22.28
CA VAL A 133 -8.57 3.51 -21.67
C VAL A 133 -9.49 3.64 -20.47
#